data_AF-A0A0Q8XP01-F1
#
_entry.id   AF-A0A0Q8XP01-F1
#
_cell.length_a   1.000
_cell.length_b   1.000
_cell.length_c   1.000
_cell.angle_alpha   90.00
_cell.angle_beta   90.00
_cell.angle_gamma   90.00
#
_symmetry.space_group_name_H-M   'P 1'
#
loop_
_entity.id
_entity.type
_entity.pdbx_description
1 polymer ?
#
loop_
_entity_poly.entity_id
_entity_poly.type
_entity_poly.pdbx_seq_one_letter_code
_entity_poly.pdbx_strand_id
1 'polypeptide(L)'
;MKKPVSPEDFGDIIETMIETQALLVSSIYVDLVNFGLLETDAAARRLQSLGNLTTTPHHRHPEVAAALGDRLRDYADGFERAHRSGDRPQVRLRVVNGGKR
;
A
#
# COMPACT_ATOMS: atom_id res chain seq x y z
N MET A 1 -10.26 -10.12 -35.01
CA MET A 1 -9.21 -11.02 -34.49
C MET A 1 -8.55 -10.35 -33.29
N LYS A 2 -8.54 -10.98 -32.10
CA LYS A 2 -7.72 -10.48 -30.98
C LYS A 2 -6.26 -10.75 -31.33
N LYS A 3 -5.44 -9.69 -31.43
CA LYS A 3 -3.99 -9.86 -31.57
C LYS A 3 -3.48 -10.64 -30.35
N PRO A 4 -2.67 -11.70 -30.52
CA PRO A 4 -2.00 -12.33 -29.39
C PRO A 4 -1.07 -11.29 -28.76
N VAL A 5 -1.22 -11.13 -27.45
CA VAL A 5 -0.37 -10.28 -26.61
C VAL A 5 1.02 -10.91 -26.61
N SER A 6 2.06 -10.11 -26.89
CA SER A 6 3.43 -10.63 -26.90
C SER A 6 3.89 -10.93 -25.46
N PRO A 7 4.84 -11.86 -25.24
CA PRO A 7 5.40 -12.11 -23.90
C PRO A 7 5.99 -10.85 -23.25
N GLU A 8 6.43 -9.90 -24.08
CA GLU A 8 6.91 -8.60 -23.66
C GLU A 8 5.76 -7.74 -23.09
N ASP A 9 4.62 -7.68 -23.79
CA ASP A 9 3.44 -6.97 -23.29
C ASP A 9 2.92 -7.59 -21.97
N PHE A 10 3.12 -8.89 -21.75
CA PHE A 10 2.77 -9.56 -20.49
C PHE A 10 3.61 -9.07 -19.30
N GLY A 11 4.90 -8.80 -19.50
CA GLY A 11 5.76 -8.26 -18.44
C GLY A 11 5.29 -6.88 -17.98
N ASP A 12 4.98 -6.00 -18.93
CA ASP A 12 4.54 -4.64 -18.64
C ASP A 12 3.15 -4.62 -17.96
N ILE A 13 2.25 -5.53 -18.35
CA ILE A 13 0.94 -5.71 -17.69
C ILE A 13 1.12 -6.16 -16.24
N ILE A 14 2.00 -7.13 -15.98
CA ILE A 14 2.24 -7.64 -14.62
C ILE A 14 2.83 -6.54 -13.74
N GLU A 15 3.79 -5.76 -14.24
CA GLU A 15 4.39 -4.65 -13.50
C GLU A 15 3.36 -3.56 -13.18
N THR A 16 2.56 -3.17 -14.17
CA THR A 16 1.44 -2.22 -13.98
C THR A 16 0.43 -2.74 -12.94
N MET A 17 0.15 -4.05 -12.93
CA MET A 17 -0.72 -4.65 -11.93
C MET A 17 -0.10 -4.62 -10.52
N ILE A 18 1.19 -4.90 -10.39
CA ILE A 18 1.92 -4.82 -9.12
C ILE A 18 1.90 -3.39 -8.58
N GLU A 19 2.16 -2.40 -9.43
CA GLU A 19 2.09 -0.98 -9.09
C GLU A 19 0.69 -0.57 -8.61
N THR A 20 -0.34 -0.96 -9.37
CA THR A 20 -1.73 -0.64 -9.04
C THR A 20 -2.14 -1.26 -7.71
N GLN A 21 -1.75 -2.52 -7.47
CA GLN A 21 -2.01 -3.21 -6.20
C GLN A 21 -1.28 -2.54 -5.04
N ALA A 22 -0.03 -2.11 -5.24
CA ALA A 22 0.74 -1.44 -4.21
C ALA A 22 0.12 -0.08 -3.83
N LEU A 23 -0.32 0.70 -4.83
CA LEU A 23 -1.02 1.95 -4.61
C LEU A 23 -2.36 1.73 -3.88
N LEU A 24 -3.15 0.75 -4.30
CA LEU A 24 -4.42 0.41 -3.65
C LEU A 24 -4.22 -0.01 -2.19
N VAL A 25 -3.24 -0.88 -1.92
CA VAL A 25 -2.91 -1.34 -0.56
C VAL A 25 -2.47 -0.16 0.32
N SER A 26 -1.66 0.77 -0.22
CA SER A 26 -1.24 1.95 0.52
C SER A 26 -2.42 2.84 0.92
N SER A 27 -3.39 3.05 0.01
CA SER A 27 -4.63 3.79 0.30
C SER A 27 -5.45 3.10 1.40
N ILE A 28 -5.61 1.77 1.31
CA ILE A 28 -6.36 1.00 2.31
C ILE A 28 -5.71 1.13 3.70
N TYR A 29 -4.39 1.10 3.80
CA TYR A 29 -3.72 1.25 5.10
C TYR A 29 -3.89 2.64 5.69
N VAL A 30 -3.87 3.69 4.88
CA VAL A 30 -4.24 5.05 5.31
C VAL A 30 -5.64 5.09 5.88
N ASP A 31 -6.62 4.51 5.17
CA ASP A 31 -8.00 4.49 5.64
C ASP A 31 -8.16 3.67 6.93
N LEU A 32 -7.54 2.49 7.02
CA LEU A 32 -7.61 1.65 8.21
C LEU A 32 -6.99 2.34 9.43
N VAL A 33 -5.88 3.06 9.26
CA VAL A 33 -5.28 3.86 10.34
C VAL A 33 -6.19 5.03 10.71
N ASN A 34 -6.73 5.76 9.73
CA ASN A 34 -7.65 6.87 9.97
C ASN A 34 -8.93 6.43 10.69
N PHE A 35 -9.38 5.19 10.47
CA PHE A 35 -10.52 4.58 11.16
C PHE A 35 -10.15 3.90 12.50
N GLY A 36 -8.89 3.96 12.93
CA GLY A 36 -8.43 3.30 14.15
C GLY A 36 -8.55 1.76 14.10
N LEU A 37 -8.66 1.20 12.91
CA LEU A 37 -8.74 -0.24 12.64
C LEU A 37 -7.36 -0.89 12.48
N LEU A 38 -6.32 -0.06 12.31
CA LEU A 38 -4.94 -0.49 12.21
C LEU A 38 -4.04 0.50 12.96
N GLU A 39 -3.10 -0.03 13.74
CA GLU A 39 -2.09 0.79 14.41
C GLU A 39 -1.09 1.37 13.38
N THR A 40 -0.62 2.59 13.65
CA THR A 40 0.32 3.32 12.79
C THR A 40 1.63 2.55 12.59
N ASP A 41 2.18 1.91 13.62
CA ASP A 41 3.41 1.09 13.52
C ASP A 41 3.23 -0.16 12.66
N ALA A 42 2.05 -0.78 12.73
CA ALA A 42 1.70 -1.94 11.92
C ALA A 42 1.53 -1.57 10.44
N ALA A 43 0.95 -0.40 10.14
CA ALA A 43 0.89 0.15 8.79
C ALA A 43 2.29 0.46 8.24
N ALA A 44 3.14 1.12 9.04
CA ALA A 44 4.52 1.42 8.69
C ALA A 44 5.32 0.16 8.30
N ARG A 45 5.35 -0.87 9.14
CA ARG A 45 6.10 -2.11 8.86
C ARG A 45 5.66 -2.80 7.57
N ARG A 46 4.35 -2.79 7.29
CA ARG A 46 3.79 -3.43 6.09
C ARG A 46 4.13 -2.65 4.83
N LEU A 47 4.07 -1.32 4.87
CA LEU A 47 4.48 -0.47 3.75
C LEU A 47 5.98 -0.56 3.50
N GLN A 48 6.80 -0.64 4.54
CA GLN A 48 8.24 -0.85 4.41
C GLN A 48 8.54 -2.17 3.70
N SER A 49 7.86 -3.25 4.09
CA SER A 49 8.00 -4.56 3.45
C SER A 49 7.59 -4.52 1.98
N LEU A 50 6.50 -3.83 1.66
CA LEU A 50 6.01 -3.67 0.29
C LEU A 50 6.98 -2.83 -0.57
N GLY A 51 7.54 -1.76 0.00
CA GLY A 51 8.59 -0.96 -0.65
C GLY A 51 9.81 -1.78 -1.00
N ASN A 52 10.23 -2.70 -0.12
CA ASN A 52 11.36 -3.59 -0.39
C ASN A 52 11.06 -4.65 -1.47
N LEU A 53 9.83 -5.18 -1.49
CA LEU A 53 9.38 -6.15 -2.49
C LEU A 53 9.27 -5.53 -3.89
N THR A 54 8.92 -4.24 -3.97
CA THR A 54 8.74 -3.52 -5.24
C THR A 54 10.06 -3.02 -5.84
N THR A 55 11.17 -3.02 -5.08
CA THR A 55 12.50 -2.62 -5.58
C THR A 55 13.40 -3.78 -5.96
N THR A 56 12.85 -4.95 -6.32
CA THR A 56 13.69 -6.11 -6.67
C THR A 56 14.42 -5.90 -8.01
N PRO A 57 15.68 -6.33 -8.15
CA PRO A 57 16.50 -6.05 -9.35
C PRO A 57 16.04 -6.79 -10.61
N HIS A 58 14.93 -7.50 -10.57
CA HIS A 58 14.37 -8.28 -11.68
C HIS A 58 13.23 -7.56 -12.41
N HIS A 59 12.91 -6.32 -12.02
CA HIS A 59 11.97 -5.49 -12.75
C HIS A 59 12.54 -5.04 -14.09
N ARG A 60 11.70 -5.08 -15.11
CA ARG A 60 12.00 -4.66 -16.47
C ARG A 60 12.15 -3.14 -16.57
N HIS A 61 11.36 -2.41 -15.78
CA HIS A 61 11.44 -0.95 -15.62
C HIS A 61 11.98 -0.59 -14.22
N PRO A 62 13.30 -0.71 -13.98
CA PRO A 62 13.91 -0.55 -12.66
C PRO A 62 13.70 0.85 -12.06
N GLU A 63 13.61 1.89 -12.88
CA GLU A 63 13.30 3.25 -12.46
C GLU A 63 11.88 3.40 -11.90
N VAL A 64 10.90 2.68 -12.46
CA VAL A 64 9.50 2.71 -11.98
C VAL A 64 9.38 1.93 -10.68
N ALA A 65 9.99 0.75 -10.63
CA ALA A 65 10.13 -0.06 -9.43
C ALA A 65 10.77 0.72 -8.27
N ALA A 66 11.85 1.46 -8.55
CA ALA A 66 12.51 2.33 -7.58
C ALA A 66 11.58 3.45 -7.09
N ALA A 67 10.93 4.17 -8.02
CA ALA A 67 10.02 5.27 -7.67
C ALA A 67 8.81 4.80 -6.84
N LEU A 68 8.24 3.62 -7.15
CA LEU A 68 7.18 3.01 -6.35
C LEU A 68 7.68 2.64 -4.95
N GLY A 69 8.85 1.99 -4.88
CA GLY A 69 9.47 1.61 -3.62
C GLY A 69 9.72 2.79 -2.70
N ASP A 70 10.26 3.88 -3.23
CA ASP A 70 10.52 5.11 -2.48
C ASP A 70 9.22 5.74 -1.98
N ARG A 71 8.19 5.78 -2.83
CA ARG A 71 6.87 6.30 -2.40
C ARG A 71 6.24 5.48 -1.27
N LEU A 72 6.39 4.16 -1.29
CA LEU A 72 5.89 3.30 -0.21
C LEU A 72 6.66 3.51 1.09
N ARG A 73 7.97 3.73 1.03
CA ARG A 73 8.81 4.07 2.18
C ARG A 73 8.45 5.45 2.74
N ASP A 74 8.18 6.44 1.89
CA ASP A 74 7.71 7.77 2.33
C ASP A 74 6.41 7.68 3.15
N TYR A 75 5.47 6.84 2.72
CA TYR A 75 4.25 6.58 3.49
C TYR A 75 4.56 5.86 4.81
N ALA A 76 5.45 4.85 4.80
CA ALA A 76 5.88 4.15 6.01
C ALA A 76 6.49 5.13 7.03
N ASP A 77 7.38 6.01 6.59
CA ASP A 77 8.01 7.06 7.40
C ASP A 77 6.99 8.06 7.95
N GLY A 78 5.94 8.37 7.18
CA GLY A 78 4.79 9.14 7.63
C GLY A 78 4.10 8.48 8.83
N PHE A 79 3.80 7.19 8.74
CA PHE A 79 3.19 6.43 9.83
C PHE A 79 4.10 6.25 11.04
N GLU A 80 5.40 6.02 10.84
CA GLU A 80 6.35 5.92 11.97
C GLU A 80 6.46 7.25 12.73
N ARG A 81 6.46 8.37 12.02
CA ARG A 81 6.45 9.70 12.65
C ARG A 81 5.18 9.92 13.45
N ALA A 82 4.01 9.57 12.90
CA ALA A 82 2.73 9.65 13.60
C ALA A 82 2.68 8.72 14.83
N HIS A 83 3.27 7.53 14.74
CA HIS A 83 3.40 6.62 15.88
C HIS A 83 4.26 7.24 17.00
N ARG A 84 5.42 7.81 16.64
CA ARG A 84 6.36 8.45 17.59
C ARG A 84 5.79 9.70 18.23
N SER A 85 4.97 10.48 17.53
CA SER A 85 4.31 11.66 18.09
C SER A 85 3.17 11.31 19.07
N GLY A 86 2.76 10.04 19.14
CA GLY A 86 1.61 9.62 19.94
C GLY A 86 0.28 10.10 19.38
N ASP A 87 0.26 10.62 18.14
CA ASP A 87 -0.97 10.95 17.41
C ASP A 87 -1.67 9.64 17.03
N ARG A 88 -2.45 9.13 17.98
CA ARG A 88 -3.44 8.09 17.70
C ARG A 88 -4.73 8.79 17.28
N PRO A 89 -5.21 8.62 16.04
CA PRO A 89 -6.57 9.03 15.71
C PRO A 89 -7.54 8.28 16.64
N GLN A 90 -8.18 9.00 17.57
CA GLN A 90 -9.22 8.44 18.43
C GLN A 90 -10.46 8.15 17.60
N VAL A 91 -10.60 6.92 17.11
CA VAL A 91 -11.85 6.50 16.49
C VAL A 91 -12.69 5.73 17.49
N ARG A 92 -13.73 6.40 18.01
CA ARG A 92 -14.83 5.73 18.71
C ARG A 92 -15.77 5.16 17.66
N LEU A 93 -15.51 3.94 17.20
CA LEU A 93 -16.50 3.17 16.45
C LEU A 93 -17.69 2.90 17.38
N ARG A 94 -18.78 3.62 17.15
CA ARG A 94 -20.05 3.39 17.84
C ARG A 94 -20.68 2.17 17.17
N VAL A 95 -20.67 1.02 17.83
CA VAL A 95 -21.35 -0.19 17.36
C VAL A 95 -22.83 0.15 17.17
N VAL A 96 -23.26 0.27 15.92
CA VAL A 96 -24.67 0.40 15.58
C VAL A 96 -25.20 -1.01 15.54
N ASN A 97 -25.82 -1.45 16.64
CA ASN A 97 -26.60 -2.70 16.64
C ASN A 97 -27.75 -2.51 15.65
N GLY A 98 -27.55 -2.96 14.41
CA GLY A 98 -28.58 -3.02 13.38
C GLY A 98 -29.69 -3.94 13.87
N GLY A 99 -30.78 -3.32 14.32
CA GLY A 99 -31.91 -4.02 14.91
C GLY A 99 -32.50 -5.08 13.98
N LYS A 100 -32.75 -6.25 14.56
CA LYS A 100 -33.90 -7.07 14.19
C LYS A 100 -34.83 -7.09 15.41
N ARG A 101 -35.89 -6.29 15.35
CA ARG A 101 -37.16 -6.56 16.03
C ARG A 101 -38.15 -6.96 14.95
#